data_AF-A0A964VQD2-F1
#
_entry.id   AF-A0A964VQD2-F1
#
_cell.length_a   1.000
_cell.length_b   1.000
_cell.length_c   1.000
_cell.angle_alpha   90.00
_cell.angle_beta   90.00
_cell.angle_gamma   90.00
#
_symmetry.space_group_name_H-M   'P 1'
#
loop_
_entity.id
_entity.type
_entity.pdbx_description
1 polymer ?
#
loop_
_entity_poly.entity_id
_entity_poly.type
_entity_poly.pdbx_seq_one_letter_code
_entity_poly.pdbx_strand_id
1 'polypeptide(L)'
;MKSNRRQIRLSFPATGESILAELLDDEAPNVCQLVWEMLPVETKAIHGMYSGAEVFAMVDKPQPAPAENLVQLPLPGEILYFYDPSTGAVGAKKPVGEIVVVYGRGVTLRAHEGVPTHCALFARIPGDWKYAWPKFVAECRKCRWEGPQVLRIERME
;
A
#
# COMPACT_ATOMS: atom_id res chain seq x y z
N MET A 1 23.75 -9.04 7.22
CA MET A 1 24.05 -7.61 7.00
C MET A 1 22.75 -6.94 6.58
N LYS A 2 22.31 -5.87 7.23
CA LYS A 2 21.18 -5.09 6.73
C LYS A 2 21.64 -4.42 5.44
N SER A 3 21.10 -4.86 4.30
CA SER A 3 21.25 -4.17 3.03
C SER A 3 20.76 -2.72 3.22
N ASN A 4 21.45 -1.75 2.63
CA ASN A 4 21.03 -0.35 2.65
C ASN A 4 19.83 -0.21 1.69
N ARG A 5 18.66 -0.66 2.13
CA ARG A 5 17.42 -0.69 1.34
C ARG A 5 16.96 0.74 1.06
N ARG A 6 16.54 1.01 -0.17
CA ARG A 6 15.89 2.28 -0.52
C ARG A 6 14.68 2.49 0.39
N GLN A 7 14.40 3.74 0.75
CA GLN A 7 13.29 4.06 1.63
C GLN A 7 12.25 4.93 0.94
N ILE A 8 11.01 4.78 1.36
CA ILE A 8 9.91 5.66 0.99
C ILE A 8 9.32 6.26 2.27
N ARG A 9 8.79 7.48 2.17
CA ARG A 9 8.04 8.15 3.23
C ARG A 9 6.57 8.15 2.89
N LEU A 10 5.75 7.76 3.85
CA LEU A 10 4.30 7.90 3.81
C LEU A 10 3.89 8.98 4.80
N SER A 11 3.15 9.99 4.34
CA SER A 11 2.77 11.15 5.13
C SER A 11 1.28 11.44 4.99
N PHE A 12 0.62 11.79 6.09
CA PHE A 12 -0.70 12.40 6.11
C PHE A 12 -0.53 13.92 6.24
N PRO A 13 -0.56 14.71 5.14
CA PRO A 13 -0.14 16.10 5.17
C PRO A 13 -0.99 16.99 6.09
N ALA A 14 -2.27 16.65 6.27
CA ALA A 14 -3.18 17.39 7.13
C ALA A 14 -2.77 17.38 8.62
N THR A 15 -2.10 16.31 9.08
CA THR A 15 -1.67 16.15 10.47
C THR A 15 -0.15 16.21 10.65
N GLY A 16 0.61 16.10 9.55
CA GLY A 16 2.07 16.04 9.56
C GLY A 16 2.63 14.69 10.04
N GLU A 17 1.75 13.73 10.37
CA GLU A 17 2.17 12.39 10.76
C GLU A 17 2.81 11.69 9.56
N SER A 18 4.00 11.12 9.77
CA SER A 18 4.76 10.45 8.72
C SER A 18 5.50 9.23 9.24
N ILE A 19 5.75 8.28 8.34
CA ILE A 19 6.47 7.07 8.62
C ILE A 19 7.35 6.66 7.45
N LEU A 20 8.45 5.96 7.76
CA LEU A 20 9.35 5.41 6.76
C LEU A 20 9.05 3.93 6.53
N ALA A 21 9.18 3.49 5.28
CA ALA A 21 9.17 2.09 4.91
C ALA A 21 10.42 1.75 4.09
N GLU A 22 10.92 0.54 4.27
CA GLU A 22 12.06 -0.01 3.54
C GLU A 22 11.56 -0.82 2.34
N LEU A 23 12.10 -0.53 1.15
CA LEU A 23 11.84 -1.30 -0.05
C LEU A 23 12.49 -2.68 0.03
N LEU A 24 11.79 -3.70 -0.45
CA LEU A 24 12.23 -5.09 -0.48
C LEU A 24 12.93 -5.39 -1.82
N ASP A 25 13.94 -4.60 -2.15
CA ASP A 25 14.66 -4.67 -3.44
C ASP A 25 15.27 -6.05 -3.72
N ASP A 26 15.55 -6.83 -2.68
CA ASP A 26 16.06 -8.20 -2.73
C ASP A 26 14.98 -9.27 -2.92
N GLU A 27 13.71 -8.95 -2.63
CA GLU A 27 12.58 -9.90 -2.68
C GLU A 27 11.65 -9.62 -3.88
N ALA A 28 11.52 -8.36 -4.30
CA ALA A 28 10.69 -7.92 -5.41
C ALA A 28 11.32 -6.78 -6.21
N PRO A 29 12.50 -6.98 -6.83
CA PRO A 29 13.29 -5.91 -7.46
C PRO A 29 12.53 -5.15 -8.54
N ASN A 30 11.79 -5.85 -9.39
CA ASN A 30 11.10 -5.23 -10.53
C ASN A 30 9.84 -4.50 -10.07
N VAL A 31 9.13 -5.03 -9.06
CA VAL A 31 7.99 -4.33 -8.44
C VAL A 31 8.47 -3.08 -7.71
N CYS A 32 9.57 -3.18 -6.94
CA CYS A 32 10.15 -2.03 -6.25
C CYS A 32 10.57 -0.95 -7.24
N GLN A 33 11.20 -1.32 -8.36
CA GLN A 33 11.56 -0.36 -9.41
C GLN A 33 10.33 0.30 -10.04
N LEU A 34 9.32 -0.49 -10.40
CA LEU A 34 8.06 -0.01 -10.97
C LEU A 34 7.38 1.00 -10.04
N VAL A 35 7.24 0.68 -8.76
CA VAL A 35 6.63 1.62 -7.80
C VAL A 35 7.53 2.84 -7.60
N TRP A 36 8.85 2.66 -7.48
CA TRP A 36 9.79 3.77 -7.32
C TRP A 36 9.62 4.80 -8.44
N GLU A 37 9.53 4.37 -9.69
CA GLU A 37 9.33 5.22 -10.86
C GLU A 37 7.99 5.98 -10.84
N MET A 38 6.95 5.41 -10.23
CA MET A 38 5.63 6.05 -10.07
C MET A 38 5.61 7.12 -8.98
N LEU A 39 6.53 7.07 -8.00
CA LEU A 39 6.57 8.06 -6.92
C LEU A 39 7.08 9.42 -7.42
N PRO A 40 6.53 10.54 -6.89
CA PRO A 40 5.59 10.62 -5.77
C PRO A 40 4.13 10.36 -6.16
N VAL A 41 3.36 9.79 -5.23
CA VAL A 41 1.90 9.64 -5.32
C VAL A 41 1.27 10.43 -4.17
N GLU A 42 0.35 11.34 -4.48
CA GLU A 42 -0.43 12.08 -3.49
C GLU A 42 -1.91 12.03 -3.87
N THR A 43 -2.71 11.33 -3.08
CA THR A 43 -4.13 11.12 -3.37
C THR A 43 -4.90 10.87 -2.07
N LYS A 44 -6.23 10.79 -2.16
CA LYS A 44 -7.06 10.38 -1.04
C LYS A 44 -6.93 8.87 -0.83
N ALA A 45 -6.33 8.46 0.28
CA ALA A 45 -6.32 7.09 0.73
C ALA A 45 -7.71 6.68 1.23
N ILE A 46 -8.17 5.53 0.75
CA ILE A 46 -9.49 4.97 1.04
C ILE A 46 -9.31 3.73 1.91
N HIS A 47 -10.22 3.52 2.86
CA HIS A 47 -10.20 2.32 3.70
C HIS A 47 -10.78 1.12 2.94
N GLY A 48 -10.08 -0.02 2.98
CA GLY A 48 -10.50 -1.25 2.30
C GLY A 48 -11.76 -1.85 2.92
N MET A 49 -12.85 -1.91 2.16
CA MET A 49 -14.13 -2.43 2.66
C MET A 49 -14.09 -3.96 2.89
N TYR A 50 -13.38 -4.70 2.03
CA TYR A 50 -13.40 -6.16 2.04
C TYR A 50 -12.21 -6.81 2.74
N SER A 51 -11.03 -6.17 2.68
CA SER A 51 -9.80 -6.78 3.15
C SER A 51 -9.50 -6.52 4.64
N GLY A 52 -10.18 -5.57 5.28
CA GLY A 52 -10.02 -5.30 6.71
C GLY A 52 -9.12 -4.10 7.02
N ALA A 53 -8.10 -4.28 7.86
CA ALA A 53 -7.24 -3.20 8.35
C ALA A 53 -6.18 -2.74 7.31
N GLU A 54 -6.65 -2.31 6.13
CA GLU A 54 -5.84 -1.69 5.08
C GLU A 54 -6.40 -0.32 4.67
N VAL A 55 -5.52 0.53 4.16
CA VAL A 55 -5.89 1.71 3.36
C VAL A 55 -5.15 1.63 2.03
N PHE A 56 -5.71 2.19 0.97
CA PHE A 56 -5.06 2.18 -0.35
C PHE A 56 -5.11 3.54 -1.02
N ALA A 57 -4.05 3.85 -1.77
CA ALA A 57 -3.91 5.02 -2.61
C ALA A 57 -3.96 4.60 -4.08
N MET A 58 -4.89 5.18 -4.85
CA MET A 58 -5.00 4.95 -6.28
C MET A 58 -3.80 5.54 -7.02
N VAL A 59 -3.19 4.77 -7.91
CA VAL A 59 -2.07 5.21 -8.73
C VAL A 59 -2.57 5.66 -10.10
N ASP A 60 -2.08 6.80 -10.57
CA ASP A 60 -2.34 7.27 -11.93
C ASP A 60 -1.54 6.45 -12.95
N LYS A 61 -2.20 6.08 -14.06
CA LYS A 61 -1.61 5.26 -15.15
C LYS A 61 -0.94 3.98 -14.61
N PRO A 62 -1.70 3.12 -13.91
CA PRO A 62 -1.15 1.92 -13.31
C PRO A 62 -0.58 0.99 -14.39
N GLN A 63 0.52 0.31 -14.06
CA GLN A 63 1.21 -0.61 -14.96
C GLN A 63 1.13 -2.04 -14.42
N PRO A 64 1.03 -3.05 -15.29
CA PRO A 64 1.12 -4.44 -14.84
C PRO A 64 2.43 -4.67 -14.07
N ALA A 65 2.33 -5.28 -12.90
CA ALA A 65 3.49 -5.72 -12.14
C ALA A 65 3.81 -7.19 -12.43
N PRO A 66 5.09 -7.59 -12.42
CA PRO A 66 5.47 -9.00 -12.46
C PRO A 66 4.98 -9.71 -11.19
N ALA A 67 4.81 -11.03 -11.28
CA ALA A 67 4.43 -11.87 -10.15
C ALA A 67 5.63 -12.10 -9.20
N GLU A 68 5.99 -11.07 -8.43
CA GLU A 68 7.04 -11.10 -7.43
C GLU A 68 6.47 -10.87 -6.02
N ASN A 69 6.94 -11.66 -5.05
CA ASN A 69 6.57 -11.54 -3.63
C ASN A 69 5.06 -11.37 -3.40
N LEU A 70 4.26 -12.22 -4.06
CA LEU A 70 2.80 -12.16 -3.98
C LEU A 70 2.31 -12.63 -2.62
N VAL A 71 1.43 -11.84 -2.01
CA VAL A 71 0.85 -12.11 -0.69
C VAL A 71 -0.66 -12.00 -0.78
N GLN A 72 -1.37 -12.86 -0.04
CA GLN A 72 -2.82 -12.78 0.17
C GLN A 72 -3.17 -12.40 1.62
N LEU A 73 -2.33 -12.80 2.57
CA LEU A 73 -2.52 -12.63 4.01
C LEU A 73 -1.40 -11.76 4.59
N PRO A 74 -1.40 -10.45 4.27
CA PRO A 74 -0.31 -9.57 4.67
C PRO A 74 -0.31 -9.29 6.17
N LEU A 75 0.88 -8.96 6.66
CA LEU A 75 1.13 -8.60 8.04
C LEU A 75 1.05 -7.08 8.23
N PRO A 76 0.80 -6.60 9.46
CA PRO A 76 0.89 -5.17 9.76
C PRO A 76 2.25 -4.61 9.38
N GLY A 77 2.25 -3.47 8.68
CA GLY A 77 3.44 -2.78 8.20
C GLY A 77 3.80 -3.12 6.76
N GLU A 78 3.14 -4.11 6.16
CA GLU A 78 3.36 -4.46 4.76
C GLU A 78 2.68 -3.48 3.80
N ILE A 79 3.42 -3.12 2.75
CA ILE A 79 2.96 -2.22 1.69
C ILE A 79 3.03 -2.97 0.37
N LEU A 80 1.89 -3.00 -0.32
CA LEU A 80 1.69 -3.85 -1.50
C LEU A 80 1.29 -3.01 -2.71
N TYR A 81 1.66 -3.51 -3.89
CA TYR A 81 1.15 -3.01 -5.15
C TYR A 81 0.11 -3.97 -5.70
N PHE A 82 -1.09 -3.44 -5.95
CA PHE A 82 -2.17 -4.15 -6.62
C PHE A 82 -2.31 -3.61 -8.04
N TYR A 83 -2.58 -4.52 -8.98
CA TYR A 83 -2.93 -4.18 -10.36
C TYR A 83 -4.09 -5.06 -10.82
N ASP A 84 -5.13 -4.45 -11.36
CA ASP A 84 -6.26 -5.12 -11.99
C ASP A 84 -6.47 -4.53 -13.39
N PRO A 85 -6.37 -5.33 -14.46
CA PRO A 85 -6.69 -4.86 -15.80
C PRO A 85 -8.17 -4.48 -15.96
N SER A 86 -9.01 -4.77 -14.96
CA SER A 86 -10.44 -4.46 -14.87
C SER A 86 -11.23 -5.04 -16.04
N THR A 87 -10.88 -6.25 -16.44
CA THR A 87 -11.55 -7.03 -17.50
C THR A 87 -12.76 -7.81 -16.99
N GLY A 88 -13.05 -7.75 -15.67
CA GLY A 88 -14.20 -8.37 -15.04
C GLY A 88 -15.53 -7.68 -15.36
N ALA A 89 -16.64 -8.36 -15.04
CA ALA A 89 -17.99 -7.90 -15.39
C ALA A 89 -18.38 -6.57 -14.73
N VAL A 90 -17.86 -6.27 -13.54
CA VAL A 90 -18.13 -5.01 -12.82
C VAL A 90 -16.88 -4.12 -12.65
N GLY A 91 -15.79 -4.44 -13.36
CA GLY A 91 -14.55 -3.68 -13.30
C GLY A 91 -14.72 -2.26 -13.81
N ALA A 92 -13.75 -1.39 -13.50
CA ALA A 92 -13.75 0.02 -13.90
C ALA A 92 -13.67 0.27 -15.42
N LYS A 93 -13.65 -0.80 -16.25
CA LYS A 93 -13.43 -0.79 -17.71
C LYS A 93 -12.13 -0.12 -18.15
N LYS A 94 -11.21 0.11 -17.20
CA LYS A 94 -9.86 0.63 -17.37
C LYS A 94 -8.97 0.03 -16.29
N PRO A 95 -7.66 -0.15 -16.55
CA PRO A 95 -6.74 -0.65 -15.54
C PRO A 95 -6.79 0.17 -14.25
N VAL A 96 -6.75 -0.53 -13.13
CA VAL A 96 -6.68 0.01 -11.77
C VAL A 96 -5.39 -0.46 -11.13
N GLY A 97 -4.74 0.43 -10.38
CA GLY A 97 -3.63 0.04 -9.53
C GLY A 97 -3.61 0.85 -8.25
N GLU A 98 -3.15 0.21 -7.19
CA GLU A 98 -3.25 0.71 -5.84
C GLU A 98 -1.94 0.43 -5.09
N ILE A 99 -1.50 1.42 -4.31
CA ILE A 99 -0.53 1.19 -3.24
C ILE A 99 -1.31 0.96 -1.96
N VAL A 100 -1.26 -0.26 -1.45
CA VAL A 100 -2.00 -0.74 -0.28
C VAL A 100 -1.09 -0.70 0.94
N VAL A 101 -1.56 -0.15 2.05
CA VAL A 101 -0.86 -0.06 3.33
C VAL A 101 -1.64 -0.83 4.39
N VAL A 102 -1.04 -1.89 4.93
CA VAL A 102 -1.65 -2.74 5.95
C VAL A 102 -1.27 -2.21 7.33
N TYR A 103 -2.24 -1.70 8.09
CA TYR A 103 -2.00 -1.03 9.37
C TYR A 103 -2.43 -1.85 10.60
N GLY A 104 -2.95 -3.06 10.39
CA GLY A 104 -3.43 -3.93 11.46
C GLY A 104 -3.49 -5.40 11.04
N ARG A 105 -3.87 -6.27 11.99
CA ARG A 105 -3.94 -7.73 11.78
C ARG A 105 -5.27 -8.16 11.18
N GLY A 106 -5.28 -9.39 10.66
CA GLY A 106 -6.50 -10.05 10.17
C GLY A 106 -6.90 -9.60 8.77
N VAL A 107 -5.96 -9.05 8.00
CA VAL A 107 -6.20 -8.68 6.61
C VAL A 107 -6.21 -9.93 5.73
N THR A 108 -7.15 -9.98 4.80
CA THR A 108 -7.22 -10.96 3.71
C THR A 108 -7.54 -10.20 2.44
N LEU A 109 -6.58 -10.10 1.54
CA LEU A 109 -6.69 -9.24 0.37
C LEU A 109 -7.84 -9.69 -0.54
N ARG A 110 -8.66 -8.72 -0.91
CA ARG A 110 -9.83 -8.91 -1.78
C ARG A 110 -9.92 -7.79 -2.82
N ALA A 111 -10.25 -8.17 -4.04
CA ALA A 111 -10.51 -7.24 -5.13
C ALA A 111 -11.90 -6.58 -4.99
N HIS A 112 -12.29 -5.78 -5.98
CA HIS A 112 -13.50 -4.94 -6.01
C HIS A 112 -14.84 -5.69 -5.82
N GLU A 113 -14.89 -7.00 -6.06
CA GLU A 113 -16.07 -7.86 -5.81
C GLU A 113 -15.99 -8.67 -4.50
N GLY A 114 -14.99 -8.40 -3.64
CA GLY A 114 -14.72 -9.24 -2.48
C GLY A 114 -14.04 -10.57 -2.82
N VAL A 115 -13.66 -10.77 -4.08
CA VAL A 115 -12.95 -11.96 -4.56
C VAL A 115 -11.55 -11.98 -3.97
N PRO A 116 -11.09 -13.11 -3.39
CA PRO A 116 -9.72 -13.24 -2.90
C PRO A 116 -8.70 -12.87 -3.98
N THR A 117 -7.71 -12.05 -3.63
CA THR A 117 -6.67 -11.60 -4.56
C THR A 117 -5.28 -11.67 -3.93
N HIS A 118 -4.25 -11.52 -4.76
CA HIS A 118 -2.88 -11.38 -4.33
C HIS A 118 -2.35 -10.01 -4.77
N CYS A 119 -1.52 -9.40 -3.92
CA CYS A 119 -0.81 -8.17 -4.25
C CYS A 119 0.69 -8.39 -4.07
N ALA A 120 1.49 -7.65 -4.82
CA ALA A 120 2.95 -7.75 -4.76
C ALA A 120 3.48 -6.94 -3.58
N LEU A 121 4.04 -7.62 -2.57
CA LEU A 121 4.65 -6.99 -1.41
C LEU A 121 6.00 -6.38 -1.78
N PHE A 122 6.11 -5.05 -1.69
CA PHE A 122 7.31 -4.34 -2.16
C PHE A 122 7.98 -3.47 -1.07
N ALA A 123 7.29 -3.15 0.03
CA ALA A 123 7.92 -2.41 1.14
C ALA A 123 7.38 -2.84 2.50
N ARG A 124 8.16 -2.56 3.56
CA ARG A 124 7.76 -2.79 4.95
C ARG A 124 8.09 -1.60 5.84
N ILE A 125 7.11 -1.19 6.64
CA ILE A 125 7.30 -0.29 7.78
C ILE A 125 8.01 -1.08 8.89
N PRO A 126 9.19 -0.66 9.36
CA PRO A 126 9.89 -1.34 10.44
C PRO A 126 9.20 -1.09 11.79
N GLY A 127 9.24 -2.10 12.67
CA GLY A 127 8.70 -2.04 14.03
C GLY A 127 7.23 -2.46 14.15
N ASP A 128 6.82 -2.78 15.38
CA ASP A 128 5.47 -3.28 15.66
C ASP A 128 4.43 -2.14 15.67
N TRP A 129 3.34 -2.34 14.92
CA TRP A 129 2.25 -1.38 14.72
C TRP A 129 1.55 -0.87 15.98
N LYS A 130 1.54 -1.67 17.05
CA LYS A 130 0.91 -1.25 18.31
C LYS A 130 1.77 -0.28 19.09
N TYR A 131 3.09 -0.36 18.94
CA TYR A 131 4.04 0.31 19.82
C TYR A 131 4.89 1.36 19.10
N ALA A 132 5.35 1.05 17.89
CA ALA A 132 6.27 1.90 17.14
C ALA A 132 5.54 2.97 16.29
N TRP A 133 4.31 2.70 15.85
CA TRP A 133 3.58 3.62 14.96
C TRP A 133 2.08 3.82 15.29
N PRO A 134 1.70 4.04 16.57
CA PRO A 134 0.31 4.17 16.96
C PRO A 134 -0.39 5.40 16.36
N LYS A 135 0.34 6.49 16.10
CA LYS A 135 -0.21 7.71 15.50
C LYS A 135 -0.53 7.53 14.02
N PHE A 136 0.41 6.98 13.25
CA PHE A 136 0.17 6.61 11.85
C PHE A 136 -1.01 5.64 11.71
N VAL A 137 -1.13 4.63 12.59
CA VAL A 137 -2.30 3.74 12.66
C VAL A 137 -3.60 4.51 12.91
N ALA A 138 -3.57 5.52 13.78
CA ALA A 138 -4.75 6.35 14.04
C ALA A 138 -5.18 7.13 12.79
N GLU A 139 -4.23 7.67 12.01
CA GLU A 139 -4.53 8.33 10.74
C GLU A 139 -5.14 7.36 9.72
N CYS A 140 -4.61 6.14 9.59
CA CYS A 140 -5.23 5.12 8.73
C CYS A 140 -6.66 4.78 9.16
N ARG A 141 -6.96 4.80 10.47
CA ARG A 141 -8.33 4.55 10.98
C ARG A 141 -9.29 5.68 10.64
N LYS A 142 -8.82 6.93 10.52
CA LYS A 142 -9.66 8.05 10.07
C LYS A 142 -10.20 7.81 8.66
N CYS A 143 -9.43 7.17 7.78
CA CYS A 143 -9.91 6.78 6.44
C CYS A 143 -11.21 5.94 6.47
N ARG A 144 -11.44 5.19 7.56
CA ARG A 144 -12.64 4.38 7.76
C ARG A 144 -13.82 5.17 8.29
N TRP A 145 -13.59 6.02 9.29
CA TRP A 145 -14.67 6.64 10.08
C TRP A 145 -14.96 8.09 9.71
N GLU A 146 -13.95 8.79 9.19
CA GLU A 146 -14.01 10.21 8.83
C GLU A 146 -13.95 10.41 7.30
N GLY A 147 -13.91 9.31 6.54
CA GLY A 147 -13.79 9.31 5.09
C GLY A 147 -12.34 9.43 4.60
N PRO A 148 -12.12 9.43 3.28
CA PRO A 148 -10.78 9.34 2.69
C PRO A 148 -9.86 10.50 3.10
N GLN A 149 -8.64 10.17 3.52
CA GLN A 149 -7.62 11.13 3.97
C GLN A 149 -6.52 11.28 2.91
N VAL A 150 -5.95 12.49 2.75
CA VAL A 150 -4.82 12.65 1.82
C VAL A 150 -3.60 11.92 2.35
N LEU A 151 -3.06 11.01 1.53
CA LEU A 151 -1.83 10.29 1.78
C LEU A 151 -0.84 10.64 0.67
N ARG A 152 0.36 11.05 1.07
CA ARG A 152 1.50 11.30 0.19
C ARG A 152 2.53 10.19 0.40
N ILE A 153 3.01 9.62 -0.71
CA ILE A 153 4.05 8.61 -0.74
C ILE A 153 5.17 9.14 -1.62
N GLU A 154 6.39 9.24 -1.09
CA GLU A 154 7.53 9.83 -1.79
C GLU A 154 8.83 9.09 -1.49
N ARG A 155 9.80 9.23 -2.40
CA ARG A 155 11.14 8.65 -2.26
C ARG A 155 11.89 9.35 -1.14
N MET A 156 12.67 8.61 -0.37
CA MET A 156 13.70 9.17 0.51
C MET A 156 15.02 9.21 -0.24
N GLU A 157 15.70 10.37 -0.19
CA GLU A 157 17.09 10.54 -0.64
C GLU A 157 18.09 9.84 0.27
#